data_AF-A0A6C2U6V7-F1
#
_entry.id   AF-A0A6C2U6V7-F1
#
_cell.length_a   1.000
_cell.length_b   1.000
_cell.length_c   1.000
_cell.angle_alpha   90.00
_cell.angle_beta   90.00
_cell.angle_gamma   90.00
#
_symmetry.space_group_name_H-M   'P 1'
#
loop_
_entity.id
_entity.type
_entity.pdbx_description
1 polymer ?
#
loop_
_entity_poly.entity_id
_entity_poly.type
_entity_poly.pdbx_seq_one_letter_code
_entity_poly.pdbx_strand_id
1 'polypeptide(L)'
;MAPKGSGLNVRRNFLSGAGINSSFAVHQDYTGNAEERCMALGIGIGSGYLFPTTFEKEVTSDLVGERGILMGALAGVMEAQYDVLRKNGHSPSEAFNETVEELTQSLIRLVDENGMDWMFGNCSATAQRGALDWAPKFKKATMPVFKDLYKAVKNKDEAKRVLKVCGAKNYKERLDKELQAIHDSEMWQAGAASRSLRPKGKAKEIAKGTKGIGGRAGN
;
A
#
# COMPACT_ATOMS: atom_id res chain seq x y z
N MET A 1 -9.28 -13.05 13.39
CA MET A 1 -9.78 -12.21 12.27
C MET A 1 -8.82 -11.05 12.12
N ALA A 2 -8.32 -10.81 10.91
CA ALA A 2 -7.30 -9.81 10.60
C ALA A 2 -7.71 -9.00 9.34
N PRO A 3 -8.17 -7.74 9.51
CA PRO A 3 -8.45 -6.84 8.39
C PRO A 3 -7.19 -6.49 7.62
N LYS A 4 -7.26 -6.49 6.29
CA LYS A 4 -6.13 -6.21 5.39
C LYS A 4 -6.02 -4.74 5.02
N GLY A 5 -5.90 -3.91 6.06
CA GLY A 5 -5.71 -2.47 5.96
C GLY A 5 -5.58 -1.78 7.31
N SER A 6 -5.23 -0.49 7.28
CA SER A 6 -5.05 0.29 8.51
C SER A 6 -6.37 0.45 9.28
N GLY A 7 -6.30 0.49 10.62
CA GLY A 7 -7.48 0.68 11.47
C GLY A 7 -8.28 1.95 11.13
N LEU A 8 -7.60 3.02 10.70
CA LEU A 8 -8.25 4.23 10.22
C LEU A 8 -9.14 3.97 8.99
N ASN A 9 -8.65 3.19 8.02
CA ASN A 9 -9.41 2.89 6.82
C ASN A 9 -10.47 1.81 7.06
N VAL A 10 -10.29 0.90 8.01
CA VAL A 10 -11.37 -0.01 8.45
C VAL A 10 -12.59 0.81 8.85
N ARG A 11 -12.40 1.83 9.71
CA ARG A 11 -13.51 2.69 10.14
C ARG A 11 -14.06 3.57 9.01
N ARG A 12 -13.21 4.17 8.19
CA ARG A 12 -13.66 5.04 7.08
C ARG A 12 -14.48 4.27 6.07
N ASN A 13 -14.03 3.09 5.66
CA ASN A 13 -14.73 2.27 4.68
C ASN A 13 -16.06 1.78 5.25
N PHE A 14 -16.08 1.31 6.51
CA PHE A 14 -17.33 0.95 7.19
C PHE A 14 -18.37 2.08 7.13
N LEU A 15 -17.95 3.31 7.42
CA LEU A 15 -18.84 4.48 7.39
C LEU A 15 -19.27 4.88 5.98
N SER A 16 -18.48 4.59 4.95
CA SER A 16 -18.85 4.86 3.56
C SER A 16 -19.68 3.75 2.92
N GLY A 17 -20.06 2.71 3.68
CA GLY A 17 -20.75 1.51 3.15
C GLY A 17 -19.85 0.60 2.33
N ALA A 18 -18.54 0.86 2.30
CA ALA A 18 -17.53 -0.04 1.76
C ALA A 18 -17.01 -0.95 2.88
N GLY A 19 -16.04 -1.83 2.55
CA GLY A 19 -15.37 -2.66 3.53
C GLY A 19 -13.88 -2.78 3.25
N ILE A 20 -13.13 -3.28 4.23
CA ILE A 20 -11.79 -3.84 4.00
C ILE A 20 -11.90 -5.34 4.15
N ASN A 21 -11.28 -6.09 3.23
CA ASN A 21 -11.33 -7.54 3.28
C ASN A 21 -10.54 -8.06 4.49
N SER A 22 -10.98 -9.15 5.07
CA SER A 22 -10.36 -9.71 6.27
C SER A 22 -10.07 -11.19 6.08
N SER A 23 -8.90 -11.62 6.54
CA SER A 23 -8.62 -13.05 6.71
C SER A 23 -9.10 -13.53 8.08
N PHE A 24 -9.46 -14.80 8.22
CA PHE A 24 -9.72 -15.40 9.53
C PHE A 24 -9.04 -16.76 9.67
N ALA A 25 -8.73 -17.12 10.92
CA ALA A 25 -8.12 -18.40 11.26
C ALA A 25 -8.65 -18.86 12.61
N VAL A 26 -8.91 -20.16 12.73
CA VAL A 26 -9.21 -20.84 13.99
C VAL A 26 -8.02 -21.75 14.29
N HIS A 27 -7.29 -21.48 15.38
CA HIS A 27 -6.19 -22.35 15.81
C HIS A 27 -6.67 -23.50 16.71
N GLN A 28 -7.63 -23.18 17.57
CA GLN A 28 -8.26 -24.12 18.50
C GLN A 28 -9.75 -23.78 18.60
N ASP A 29 -10.59 -24.79 18.64
CA ASP A 29 -12.02 -24.63 18.88
C ASP A 29 -12.51 -25.61 19.96
N TYR A 30 -12.57 -25.12 21.20
CA TYR A 30 -13.11 -25.87 22.34
C TYR A 30 -14.64 -25.81 22.42
N THR A 31 -15.27 -24.92 21.65
CA THR A 31 -16.70 -24.60 21.76
C THR A 31 -17.53 -25.17 20.62
N GLY A 32 -16.89 -25.61 19.54
CA GLY A 32 -17.54 -25.96 18.27
C GLY A 32 -18.08 -24.77 17.48
N ASN A 33 -17.80 -23.53 17.93
CA ASN A 33 -18.40 -22.30 17.40
C ASN A 33 -17.35 -21.23 17.03
N ALA A 34 -16.05 -21.57 16.99
CA ALA A 34 -14.99 -20.57 16.81
C ALA A 34 -15.01 -19.95 15.41
N GLU A 35 -15.33 -20.74 14.39
CA GLU A 35 -15.42 -20.26 13.00
C GLU A 35 -16.58 -19.28 12.83
N GLU A 36 -17.78 -19.66 13.28
CA GLU A 36 -18.96 -18.79 13.26
C GLU A 36 -18.71 -17.47 13.98
N ARG A 37 -18.06 -17.51 15.14
CA ARG A 37 -17.69 -16.29 15.90
C ARG A 37 -16.71 -15.41 15.12
N CYS A 38 -15.72 -16.00 14.44
CA CYS A 38 -14.80 -15.26 13.59
C CYS A 38 -15.52 -14.59 12.42
N MET A 39 -16.46 -15.30 11.80
CA MET A 39 -17.25 -14.76 10.68
C MET A 39 -18.21 -13.67 11.14
N ALA A 40 -18.92 -13.88 12.24
CA ALA A 40 -19.80 -12.89 12.86
C ALA A 40 -19.04 -11.60 13.20
N LEU A 41 -17.83 -11.71 13.76
CA LEU A 41 -16.97 -10.55 14.01
C LEU A 41 -16.59 -9.84 12.71
N GLY A 42 -16.16 -10.60 11.69
CA GLY A 42 -15.80 -10.06 10.38
C GLY A 42 -16.93 -9.27 9.72
N ILE A 43 -18.15 -9.80 9.78
CA ILE A 43 -19.37 -9.12 9.32
C ILE A 43 -19.64 -7.87 10.18
N GLY A 44 -19.56 -8.00 11.50
CA GLY A 44 -19.83 -6.91 12.44
C GLY A 44 -18.92 -5.69 12.27
N ILE A 45 -17.67 -5.88 11.81
CA ILE A 45 -16.75 -4.78 11.49
C ILE A 45 -16.83 -4.29 10.04
N GLY A 46 -17.77 -4.81 9.25
CA GLY A 46 -17.98 -4.47 7.84
C GLY A 46 -16.87 -4.94 6.91
N SER A 47 -16.36 -6.16 7.10
CA SER A 47 -15.41 -6.73 6.15
C SER A 47 -16.07 -6.93 4.78
N GLY A 48 -15.40 -6.50 3.71
CA GLY A 48 -15.95 -6.61 2.33
C GLY A 48 -16.17 -8.07 1.93
N TYR A 49 -15.17 -8.91 2.16
CA TYR A 49 -15.32 -10.37 2.21
C TYR A 49 -14.38 -10.98 3.26
N LEU A 50 -14.66 -12.23 3.61
CA LEU A 50 -13.88 -13.03 4.54
C LEU A 50 -13.23 -14.20 3.82
N PHE A 51 -11.96 -14.47 4.11
CA PHE A 51 -11.25 -15.63 3.56
C PHE A 51 -10.48 -16.41 4.63
N PRO A 52 -10.53 -17.75 4.60
CA PRO A 52 -9.87 -18.57 5.60
C PRO A 52 -8.34 -18.61 5.38
N THR A 53 -7.61 -18.71 6.48
CA THR A 53 -6.15 -18.89 6.52
C THR A 53 -5.74 -19.66 7.78
N THR A 54 -4.44 -19.84 8.00
CA THR A 54 -3.87 -20.31 9.28
C THR A 54 -3.09 -19.17 9.94
N PHE A 55 -2.88 -19.25 11.25
CA PHE A 55 -2.07 -18.26 11.98
C PHE A 55 -0.66 -18.11 11.37
N GLU A 56 -0.01 -19.21 11.00
CA GLU A 56 1.32 -19.16 10.38
C GLU A 56 1.30 -18.46 9.03
N LYS A 57 0.34 -18.79 8.15
CA LYS A 57 0.22 -18.17 6.83
C LYS A 57 -0.10 -16.68 6.94
N GLU A 58 -1.01 -16.32 7.84
CA GLU A 58 -1.44 -14.94 8.09
C GLU A 58 -0.27 -14.09 8.57
N VAL A 59 0.39 -14.49 9.66
CA VAL A 59 1.52 -13.76 10.23
C VAL A 59 2.65 -13.64 9.21
N THR A 60 2.95 -14.71 8.46
CA THR A 60 4.02 -14.68 7.46
C THR A 60 3.67 -13.73 6.31
N SER A 61 2.47 -13.83 5.72
CA SER A 61 2.11 -12.98 4.58
C SER A 61 1.96 -11.52 4.97
N ASP A 62 1.43 -11.25 6.16
CA ASP A 62 1.21 -9.90 6.68
C ASP A 62 2.54 -9.17 6.92
N LEU A 63 3.45 -9.80 7.68
CA LEU A 63 4.77 -9.23 8.00
C LEU A 63 5.65 -9.04 6.76
N VAL A 64 5.54 -9.94 5.76
CA VAL A 64 6.20 -9.78 4.46
C VAL A 64 5.56 -8.67 3.65
N GLY A 65 4.23 -8.53 3.69
CA GLY A 65 3.49 -7.49 2.98
C GLY A 65 3.88 -6.08 3.42
N GLU A 66 3.83 -5.80 4.73
CA GLU A 66 4.13 -4.47 5.29
C GLU A 66 5.59 -4.04 5.06
N ARG A 67 6.57 -4.95 5.23
CA ARG A 67 7.97 -4.68 4.90
C ARG A 67 8.20 -4.59 3.39
N GLY A 68 7.40 -5.32 2.63
CA GLY A 68 7.42 -5.35 1.19
C GLY A 68 6.61 -4.21 0.58
N ILE A 69 5.79 -4.56 -0.41
CA ILE A 69 5.14 -3.59 -1.31
C ILE A 69 4.12 -2.69 -0.62
N LEU A 70 3.66 -3.00 0.59
CA LEU A 70 2.64 -2.19 1.28
C LEU A 70 3.22 -0.97 2.00
N MET A 71 4.48 -1.04 2.47
CA MET A 71 5.13 0.11 3.13
C MET A 71 6.62 0.21 2.80
N GLY A 72 7.44 -0.76 3.22
CA GLY A 72 8.90 -0.63 3.19
C GLY A 72 9.48 -0.52 1.77
N ALA A 73 9.18 -1.49 0.90
CA ALA A 73 9.64 -1.45 -0.48
C ALA A 73 9.03 -0.28 -1.27
N LEU A 74 7.78 0.08 -0.98
CA LEU A 74 7.12 1.22 -1.60
C LEU A 74 7.87 2.52 -1.30
N ALA A 75 8.12 2.80 -0.01
CA ALA A 75 8.84 3.99 0.41
C ALA A 75 10.24 4.05 -0.21
N GLY A 76 11.00 2.96 -0.16
CA GLY A 76 12.37 2.92 -0.68
C GLY A 76 12.45 3.09 -2.20
N VAL A 77 11.50 2.52 -2.97
CA VAL A 77 11.48 2.69 -4.43
C VAL A 77 11.12 4.13 -4.82
N MET A 78 10.13 4.74 -4.14
CA MET A 78 9.75 6.13 -4.40
C MET A 78 10.91 7.09 -4.08
N GLU A 79 11.59 6.90 -2.95
CA GLU A 79 12.75 7.70 -2.55
C GLU A 79 13.92 7.53 -3.52
N ALA A 80 14.25 6.30 -3.91
CA ALA A 80 15.33 6.04 -4.87
C ALA A 80 15.09 6.73 -6.22
N GLN A 81 13.87 6.74 -6.74
CA GLN A 81 13.54 7.45 -7.97
C GLN A 81 13.60 8.97 -7.77
N TYR A 82 13.07 9.48 -6.65
CA TYR A 82 13.13 10.90 -6.31
C TYR A 82 14.58 11.40 -6.30
N ASP A 83 15.47 10.71 -5.61
CA ASP A 83 16.89 11.07 -5.50
C ASP A 83 17.58 11.09 -6.86
N VAL A 84 17.29 10.13 -7.74
CA VAL A 84 17.84 10.09 -9.09
C VAL A 84 17.37 11.30 -9.90
N LEU A 85 16.08 11.65 -9.84
CA LEU A 85 15.55 12.84 -10.54
C LEU A 85 16.20 14.12 -9.99
N ARG A 86 16.27 14.27 -8.66
CA ARG A 86 16.89 15.43 -8.01
C ARG A 86 18.36 15.58 -8.39
N LYS A 87 19.11 14.49 -8.40
CA LYS A 87 20.52 14.49 -8.82
C LYS A 87 20.72 14.91 -10.28
N ASN A 88 19.71 14.73 -11.14
CA ASN A 88 19.74 15.12 -12.54
C ASN A 88 19.09 16.50 -12.81
N GLY A 89 18.86 17.30 -11.77
CA GLY A 89 18.46 18.71 -11.92
C GLY A 89 16.95 18.95 -11.97
N HIS A 90 16.11 17.93 -11.83
CA HIS A 90 14.66 18.10 -11.73
C HIS A 90 14.28 18.82 -10.44
N SER A 91 13.25 19.66 -10.48
CA SER A 91 12.80 20.39 -9.28
C SER A 91 12.21 19.45 -8.20
N PRO A 92 12.18 19.85 -6.92
CA PRO A 92 11.53 19.06 -5.87
C PRO A 92 10.06 18.72 -6.17
N SER A 93 9.31 19.67 -6.74
CA SER A 93 7.91 19.48 -7.10
C SER A 93 7.73 18.50 -8.26
N GLU A 94 8.58 18.59 -9.27
CA GLU A 94 8.56 17.69 -10.43
C GLU A 94 8.92 16.26 -10.01
N ALA A 95 10.03 16.10 -9.28
CA ALA A 95 10.45 14.78 -8.79
C ALA A 95 9.39 14.14 -7.86
N PHE A 96 8.71 14.94 -7.02
CA PHE A 96 7.63 14.44 -6.18
C PHE A 96 6.40 14.05 -7.02
N ASN A 97 6.08 14.82 -8.06
CA ASN A 97 4.95 14.54 -8.94
C ASN A 97 5.14 13.23 -9.71
N GLU A 98 6.32 13.05 -10.31
CA GLU A 98 6.74 11.87 -11.10
C GLU A 98 7.00 10.61 -10.25
N THR A 99 6.77 10.66 -8.94
CA THR A 99 6.95 9.54 -8.02
C THR A 99 5.70 9.27 -7.19
N VAL A 100 5.30 10.20 -6.32
CA VAL A 100 4.25 10.00 -5.33
C VAL A 100 2.91 10.55 -5.79
N GLU A 101 2.89 11.77 -6.33
CA GLU A 101 1.62 12.45 -6.65
C GLU A 101 0.85 11.68 -7.69
N GLU A 102 1.45 11.41 -8.86
CA GLU A 102 0.75 10.79 -9.97
C GLU A 102 0.36 9.35 -9.64
N LEU A 103 1.26 8.60 -9.01
CA LEU A 103 0.95 7.24 -8.57
C LEU A 103 -0.28 7.20 -7.63
N THR A 104 -0.32 8.08 -6.61
CA THR A 104 -1.36 8.02 -5.56
C THR A 104 -2.65 8.75 -5.93
N GLN A 105 -2.60 9.74 -6.81
CA GLN A 105 -3.79 10.49 -7.22
C GLN A 105 -4.48 9.88 -8.44
N SER A 106 -3.73 9.31 -9.39
CA SER A 106 -4.30 8.77 -10.63
C SER A 106 -4.07 7.27 -10.78
N LEU A 107 -2.82 6.82 -10.88
CA LEU A 107 -2.52 5.52 -11.47
C LEU A 107 -2.98 4.34 -10.62
N ILE A 108 -2.68 4.31 -9.32
CA ILE A 108 -3.01 3.16 -8.46
C ILE A 108 -4.51 2.93 -8.33
N ARG A 109 -5.33 3.96 -8.55
CA ARG A 109 -6.80 3.84 -8.55
C ARG A 109 -7.30 3.01 -9.71
N LEU A 110 -6.66 3.12 -10.88
CA LEU A 110 -6.99 2.28 -12.03
C LEU A 110 -6.70 0.80 -11.76
N VAL A 111 -5.67 0.50 -10.96
CA VAL A 111 -5.37 -0.87 -10.51
C VAL A 111 -6.43 -1.39 -9.54
N ASP A 112 -6.86 -0.56 -8.60
CA ASP A 112 -7.96 -0.88 -7.69
C ASP A 112 -9.26 -1.16 -8.45
N GLU A 113 -9.55 -0.39 -9.51
CA GLU A 113 -10.72 -0.56 -10.36
C GLU A 113 -10.70 -1.87 -11.17
N ASN A 114 -9.65 -2.10 -11.97
CA ASN A 114 -9.64 -3.20 -12.94
C ASN A 114 -8.25 -3.83 -13.19
N GLY A 115 -7.24 -3.54 -12.36
CA GLY A 115 -5.93 -4.18 -12.44
C GLY A 115 -4.85 -3.44 -13.27
N MET A 116 -3.68 -4.06 -13.35
CA MET A 116 -2.47 -3.45 -13.94
C MET A 116 -2.56 -3.24 -15.45
N ASP A 117 -3.17 -4.18 -16.17
CA ASP A 117 -3.41 -4.06 -17.60
C ASP A 117 -4.37 -2.91 -17.92
N TRP A 118 -5.37 -2.67 -17.07
CA TRP A 118 -6.25 -1.51 -17.19
C TRP A 118 -5.52 -0.20 -17.00
N MET A 119 -4.67 -0.09 -15.97
CA MET A 119 -3.82 1.09 -15.79
C MET A 119 -2.98 1.34 -17.04
N PHE A 120 -2.32 0.31 -17.59
CA PHE A 120 -1.47 0.46 -18.77
C PHE A 120 -2.30 0.84 -20.01
N GLY A 121 -3.43 0.17 -20.24
CA GLY A 121 -4.33 0.45 -21.38
C GLY A 121 -4.85 1.88 -21.40
N ASN A 122 -4.98 2.51 -20.23
CA ASN A 122 -5.42 3.90 -20.10
C ASN A 122 -4.28 4.93 -20.14
N CYS A 123 -3.02 4.50 -20.30
CA CYS A 123 -1.86 5.38 -20.47
C CYS A 123 -1.46 5.57 -21.95
N SER A 124 -0.53 6.49 -22.23
CA SER A 124 0.00 6.70 -23.60
C SER A 124 0.78 5.48 -24.11
N ALA A 125 0.93 5.35 -25.43
CA ALA A 125 1.74 4.26 -26.02
C ALA A 125 3.19 4.26 -25.51
N THR A 126 3.77 5.44 -25.29
CA THR A 126 5.11 5.60 -24.71
C THR A 126 5.17 5.07 -23.28
N ALA A 127 4.18 5.40 -22.45
CA ALA A 127 4.11 4.92 -21.07
C ALA A 127 3.89 3.39 -21.02
N GLN A 128 3.00 2.86 -21.86
CA GLN A 128 2.77 1.41 -21.99
C GLN A 128 4.06 0.66 -22.34
N ARG A 129 4.75 1.08 -23.41
CA ARG A 129 6.00 0.44 -23.85
C ARG A 129 7.08 0.56 -22.78
N GLY A 130 7.26 1.75 -22.20
CA GLY A 130 8.24 1.99 -21.13
C GLY A 130 7.99 1.13 -19.90
N ALA A 131 6.75 1.07 -19.41
CA ALA A 131 6.39 0.25 -18.25
C ALA A 131 6.66 -1.24 -18.50
N LEU A 132 6.27 -1.76 -19.68
CA LEU A 132 6.51 -3.16 -20.05
C LEU A 132 8.00 -3.49 -20.23
N ASP A 133 8.81 -2.55 -20.71
CA ASP A 133 10.27 -2.71 -20.86
C ASP A 133 11.01 -2.72 -19.52
N TRP A 134 10.60 -1.85 -18.60
CA TRP A 134 11.31 -1.64 -17.35
C TRP A 134 10.85 -2.56 -16.22
N ALA A 135 9.59 -3.01 -16.22
CA ALA A 135 9.05 -3.88 -15.18
C ALA A 135 9.88 -5.16 -14.93
N PRO A 136 10.36 -5.90 -15.96
CA PRO A 136 11.22 -7.07 -15.73
C PRO A 136 12.55 -6.73 -15.03
N LYS A 137 13.11 -5.54 -15.28
CA LYS A 137 14.36 -5.08 -14.65
C LYS A 137 14.14 -4.80 -13.16
N PHE A 138 13.07 -4.08 -12.80
CA PHE A 138 12.70 -3.84 -11.41
C PHE A 138 12.37 -5.14 -10.67
N LYS A 139 11.62 -6.05 -11.31
CA LYS A 139 11.35 -7.39 -10.74
C LYS A 139 12.64 -8.16 -10.49
N LYS A 140 13.58 -8.15 -11.44
CA LYS A 140 14.88 -8.82 -11.29
C LYS A 140 15.69 -8.23 -10.13
N ALA A 141 15.71 -6.91 -9.99
CA ALA A 141 16.43 -6.22 -8.93
C ALA A 141 15.84 -6.49 -7.53
N THR A 142 14.51 -6.54 -7.43
CA THR A 142 13.82 -6.66 -6.13
C THR A 142 13.59 -8.10 -5.68
N MET A 143 13.56 -9.07 -6.60
CA MET A 143 13.31 -10.48 -6.29
C MET A 143 14.24 -11.07 -5.21
N PRO A 144 15.57 -10.83 -5.21
CA PRO A 144 16.44 -11.32 -4.14
C PRO A 144 16.06 -10.73 -2.78
N VAL A 145 15.76 -9.43 -2.71
CA VAL A 145 15.37 -8.75 -1.47
C VAL A 145 14.07 -9.33 -0.91
N PHE A 146 13.08 -9.60 -1.76
CA PHE A 146 11.84 -10.24 -1.33
C PHE A 146 12.04 -11.68 -0.84
N LYS A 147 12.96 -12.44 -1.45
CA LYS A 147 13.31 -13.79 -0.99
C LYS A 147 13.97 -13.76 0.39
N ASP A 148 14.89 -12.82 0.61
CA ASP A 148 15.57 -12.66 1.90
C ASP A 148 14.60 -12.19 2.98
N LEU A 149 13.72 -11.23 2.66
CA LEU A 149 12.65 -10.78 3.54
C LEU A 149 11.74 -11.95 3.96
N TYR A 150 11.25 -12.73 3.00
CA TYR A 150 10.38 -13.87 3.29
C TYR A 150 11.08 -14.88 4.21
N LYS A 151 12.36 -15.17 3.96
CA LYS A 151 13.17 -16.08 4.80
C LYS A 151 13.33 -15.53 6.22
N ALA A 152 13.64 -14.24 6.38
CA ALA A 152 13.83 -13.60 7.68
C ALA A 152 12.54 -13.59 8.52
N VAL A 153 11.38 -13.37 7.88
CA VAL A 153 10.07 -13.49 8.54
C VAL A 153 9.79 -14.94 8.93
N LYS A 154 9.92 -15.89 7.98
CA LYS A 154 9.63 -17.31 8.21
C LYS A 154 10.50 -17.91 9.32
N ASN A 155 11.76 -17.51 9.41
CA ASN A 155 12.69 -17.98 10.45
C ASN A 155 12.55 -17.22 11.79
N LYS A 156 11.57 -16.31 11.89
CA LYS A 156 11.26 -15.51 13.09
C LYS A 156 12.34 -14.52 13.50
N ASP A 157 13.31 -14.24 12.62
CA ASP A 157 14.38 -13.28 12.89
C ASP A 157 13.81 -11.86 12.97
N GLU A 158 12.88 -11.53 12.06
CA GLU A 158 12.14 -10.26 12.11
C GLU A 158 11.29 -10.14 13.38
N ALA A 159 10.64 -11.21 13.83
CA ALA A 159 9.86 -11.19 15.06
C ALA A 159 10.74 -10.92 16.30
N LYS A 160 11.89 -11.58 16.40
CA LYS A 160 12.88 -11.32 17.47
C LYS A 160 13.39 -9.87 17.43
N ARG A 161 13.66 -9.36 16.23
CA ARG A 161 14.12 -7.97 16.02
C ARG A 161 13.06 -6.98 16.50
N VAL A 162 11.80 -7.14 16.07
CA VAL A 162 10.68 -6.26 16.46
C VAL A 162 10.49 -6.27 17.97
N LEU A 163 10.44 -7.46 18.60
CA LEU A 163 10.29 -7.55 20.06
C LEU A 163 11.43 -6.84 20.80
N LYS A 164 12.68 -7.00 20.34
CA LYS A 164 13.85 -6.34 20.92
C LYS A 164 13.80 -4.81 20.75
N VAL A 165 13.45 -4.33 19.55
CA VAL A 165 13.48 -2.89 19.23
C VAL A 165 12.29 -2.17 19.86
N CYS A 166 11.08 -2.70 19.67
CA CYS A 166 9.84 -2.09 20.17
C CYS A 166 9.68 -2.23 21.69
N GLY A 167 10.31 -3.24 22.30
CA GLY A 167 10.35 -3.42 23.75
C GLY A 167 11.36 -2.52 24.47
N ALA A 168 12.18 -1.75 23.77
CA ALA A 168 13.15 -0.84 24.39
C ALA A 168 12.45 0.35 25.07
N LYS A 169 12.94 0.77 26.24
CA LYS A 169 12.35 1.87 27.02
C LYS A 169 12.23 3.19 26.22
N ASN A 170 13.19 3.45 25.36
CA ASN A 170 13.23 4.65 24.51
C ASN A 170 12.71 4.41 23.08
N TYR A 171 11.94 3.33 22.85
CA TYR A 171 11.46 3.01 21.51
C TYR A 171 10.66 4.16 20.89
N LYS A 172 9.76 4.79 21.65
CA LYS A 172 8.93 5.89 21.14
C LYS A 172 9.76 7.09 20.71
N GLU A 173 10.71 7.53 21.54
CA GLU A 173 11.62 8.64 21.19
C GLU A 173 12.44 8.34 19.93
N ARG A 174 12.92 7.10 19.78
CA ARG A 174 13.66 6.67 18.59
C ARG A 174 12.77 6.65 17.35
N LEU A 175 11.56 6.11 17.46
CA LEU A 175 10.59 6.08 16.37
C LEU A 175 10.20 7.50 15.95
N ASP A 176 9.90 8.38 16.91
CA ASP A 176 9.54 9.77 16.65
C ASP A 176 10.69 10.48 15.90
N LYS A 177 11.94 10.22 16.26
CA LYS A 177 13.11 10.75 15.53
C LYS A 177 13.21 10.20 14.10
N GLU A 178 12.99 8.91 13.90
CA GLU A 178 13.00 8.28 12.56
C GLU A 178 11.88 8.85 11.68
N LEU A 179 10.67 8.98 12.23
CA LEU A 179 9.52 9.56 11.53
C LEU A 179 9.71 11.05 11.24
N GLN A 180 10.31 11.79 12.17
CA GLN A 180 10.63 13.20 11.98
C GLN A 180 11.64 13.39 10.85
N ALA A 181 12.66 12.53 10.76
CA ALA A 181 13.62 12.59 9.65
C ALA A 181 12.95 12.38 8.28
N ILE A 182 11.96 11.48 8.21
CA ILE A 182 11.14 11.31 6.99
C ILE A 182 10.30 12.58 6.76
N HIS A 183 9.61 13.07 7.79
CA HIS A 183 8.78 14.28 7.68
C HIS A 183 9.56 15.48 7.15
N ASP A 184 10.78 15.68 7.64
CA ASP A 184 11.64 16.81 7.31
C ASP A 184 12.41 16.64 6.00
N SER A 185 12.29 15.50 5.31
CA SER A 185 13.00 15.27 4.05
C SER A 185 12.46 16.18 2.93
N GLU A 186 13.33 16.57 2.00
CA GLU A 186 12.96 17.44 0.87
C GLU A 186 11.75 16.90 0.09
N MET A 187 11.73 15.58 -0.13
CA MET A 187 10.65 14.86 -0.81
C MET A 187 9.29 15.07 -0.10
N TRP A 188 9.24 14.88 1.22
CA TRP A 188 7.97 14.96 1.95
C TRP A 188 7.54 16.39 2.25
N GLN A 189 8.48 17.33 2.34
CA GLN A 189 8.20 18.76 2.37
C GLN A 189 7.64 19.26 1.03
N ALA A 190 8.24 18.86 -0.10
CA ALA A 190 7.69 19.12 -1.44
C ALA A 190 6.28 18.55 -1.56
N GLY A 191 6.05 17.34 -1.07
CA GLY A 191 4.72 16.74 -1.03
C GLY A 191 3.72 17.49 -0.16
N ALA A 192 4.14 18.04 0.98
CA ALA A 192 3.28 18.87 1.82
C ALA A 192 2.85 20.15 1.07
N ALA A 193 3.78 20.81 0.37
CA ALA A 193 3.50 21.95 -0.48
C ALA A 193 2.53 21.57 -1.62
N SER A 194 2.80 20.50 -2.37
CA SER A 194 1.93 20.00 -3.45
C SER A 194 0.51 19.70 -2.94
N ARG A 195 0.38 19.01 -1.80
CA ARG A 195 -0.94 18.73 -1.19
C ARG A 195 -1.69 19.99 -0.77
N SER A 196 -0.98 21.03 -0.34
CA SER A 196 -1.59 22.29 0.09
C SER A 196 -2.26 23.06 -1.07
N LEU A 197 -1.73 22.90 -2.28
CA LEU A 197 -2.20 23.54 -3.52
C LEU A 197 -3.35 22.78 -4.20
N ARG A 198 -3.66 21.55 -3.76
CA ARG A 198 -4.72 20.76 -4.38
C ARG A 198 -6.09 21.44 -4.25
N PRO A 199 -6.94 21.40 -5.31
CA PRO A 199 -8.30 21.88 -5.22
C PRO A 199 -9.08 21.15 -4.11
N LYS A 200 -9.82 21.91 -3.28
CA LYS A 200 -10.66 21.39 -2.19
C LYS A 200 -12.16 21.51 -2.49
N GLY A 201 -12.52 21.61 -3.77
CA GLY A 201 -13.90 21.75 -4.22
C GLY A 201 -14.73 20.49 -3.92
N LYS A 202 -16.07 20.64 -3.94
CA LYS A 202 -16.98 19.50 -3.86
C LYS A 202 -16.80 18.60 -5.08
N ALA A 203 -16.86 17.29 -4.87
CA ALA A 203 -16.89 16.32 -5.98
C ALA A 203 -18.06 16.65 -6.92
N LYS A 204 -17.80 16.60 -8.22
CA LYS A 204 -18.86 16.74 -9.23
C LYS A 204 -19.64 15.43 -9.33
N GLU A 205 -20.94 15.53 -9.55
CA GLU A 205 -21.79 14.36 -9.77
C GLU A 205 -21.42 13.68 -11.10
N ILE A 206 -21.20 12.36 -11.06
CA ILE A 206 -20.94 11.54 -12.23
C ILE A 206 -22.28 10.91 -12.65
N ALA A 207 -22.99 11.58 -13.57
CA ALA A 207 -24.25 11.08 -14.12
C ALA A 207 -24.01 10.00 -15.19
N LYS A 208 -25.04 9.20 -15.50
CA LYS A 208 -25.03 8.13 -16.51
C LYS A 208 -24.55 8.57 -17.91
N GLY A 209 -24.69 9.86 -18.25
CA GLY A 209 -24.23 10.43 -19.52
C GLY A 209 -22.81 11.00 -19.51
N THR A 210 -22.09 10.90 -18.39
CA THR A 210 -20.74 11.46 -18.24
C THR A 210 -19.77 10.70 -19.14
N LYS A 211 -19.11 11.42 -20.05
CA LYS A 211 -18.12 10.85 -20.98
C LYS A 211 -16.72 10.88 -20.37
N GLY A 212 -15.85 9.97 -20.84
CA GLY A 212 -14.42 9.95 -20.48
C GLY A 212 -14.06 9.23 -19.18
N ILE A 213 -15.01 8.55 -18.55
CA ILE A 213 -14.82 7.84 -17.26
C ILE A 213 -14.73 6.31 -17.39
N GLY A 214 -15.14 5.75 -18.54
CA GLY A 214 -15.22 4.30 -18.75
C GLY A 214 -13.91 3.66 -19.23
N GLY A 215 -12.81 4.43 -19.20
CA GLY A 215 -11.52 4.09 -19.81
C GLY A 215 -11.55 3.81 -21.31
N ARG A 216 -10.41 3.38 -21.86
CA ARG A 216 -10.26 3.07 -23.29
C ARG A 216 -10.85 1.70 -23.63
N ALA A 217 -11.75 1.65 -24.60
CA ALA A 217 -12.33 0.42 -25.12
C ALA A 217 -11.46 -0.28 -26.19
N GLY A 218 -10.38 0.36 -26.63
CA GLY A 218 -9.42 -0.13 -27.63
C GLY A 218 -8.25 0.85 -27.80
N ASN A 219 -7.18 0.37 -28.44
CA ASN A 219 -6.02 1.17 -28.87
C ASN A 219 -6.24 1.75 -30.27
#